data_AF-A0A850CA33-F1
#
_entry.id   AF-A0A850CA33-F1
#
_cell.length_a   1.000
_cell.length_b   1.000
_cell.length_c   1.000
_cell.angle_alpha   90.00
_cell.angle_beta   90.00
_cell.angle_gamma   90.00
#
_symmetry.space_group_name_H-M   'P 1'
#
loop_
_entity.id
_entity.type
_entity.pdbx_description
1 polymer ?
#
loop_
_entity_poly.entity_id
_entity_poly.type
_entity_poly.pdbx_seq_one_letter_code
_entity_poly.pdbx_strand_id
1 'polypeptide(L)'
;MRFNNWTDDAINVQDSSTNLWFDNNTFGTGYDGALDIKRGSDFITVSWNRFNGTDKTMLLGHSDDNGGQDIGHLRVTYHHNWFNGTNQRTPRVRFGSTVHVYNNYYSNIGSYCVATTENAGVLFEGNYLENADDAVHIGEGSSDPGRILSRNNYLVNTGTPASSGSVSGVPYGYSLTTPSQVKSVVTASAGAS
;
A
#
# COMPACT_ATOMS: atom_id res chain seq x y z
N MET A 1 16.72 -2.57 6.65
CA MET A 1 17.04 -1.57 7.71
C MET A 1 15.93 -1.53 8.76
N ARG A 2 16.15 -0.82 9.88
CA ARG A 2 15.14 -0.57 10.91
C ARG A 2 14.88 0.91 11.13
N PHE A 3 13.62 1.31 11.15
CA PHE A 3 13.19 2.69 11.34
C PHE A 3 12.26 2.77 12.56
N ASN A 4 12.53 3.71 13.46
CA ASN A 4 11.72 3.99 14.66
C ASN A 4 11.90 5.46 15.08
N ASN A 5 10.94 6.01 15.81
CA ASN A 5 11.00 7.32 16.47
C ASN A 5 11.30 8.48 15.51
N TRP A 6 10.81 8.41 14.28
CA TRP A 6 10.95 9.50 13.32
C TRP A 6 9.96 10.64 13.64
N THR A 7 10.39 11.88 13.43
CA THR A 7 9.58 13.09 13.70
C THR A 7 8.81 13.61 12.49
N ASP A 8 9.13 13.12 11.29
CA ASP A 8 8.46 13.46 10.02
C ASP A 8 8.13 12.16 9.25
N ASP A 9 8.58 11.97 8.00
CA ASP A 9 8.51 10.68 7.31
C ASP A 9 9.76 9.82 7.65
N ALA A 10 9.63 8.50 7.77
CA ALA A 10 10.81 7.62 7.92
C ALA A 10 11.62 7.50 6.62
N ILE A 11 10.90 7.34 5.50
CA ILE A 11 11.44 7.39 4.14
C ILE A 11 10.51 8.26 3.30
N ASN A 12 11.08 9.22 2.61
CA ASN A 12 10.36 10.10 1.68
C ASN A 12 11.02 10.03 0.29
N VAL A 13 10.29 9.48 -0.67
CA VAL A 13 10.66 9.39 -2.08
C VAL A 13 9.93 10.47 -2.85
N GLN A 14 10.69 11.41 -3.39
CA GLN A 14 10.13 12.58 -4.06
C GLN A 14 11.03 13.06 -5.20
N ASP A 15 10.57 14.13 -5.86
CA ASP A 15 11.28 14.85 -6.90
C ASP A 15 11.70 13.97 -8.08
N SER A 16 10.72 13.25 -8.64
CA SER A 16 10.89 12.37 -9.81
C SER A 16 11.90 11.23 -9.62
N SER A 17 12.13 10.80 -8.37
CA SER A 17 12.95 9.64 -8.05
C SER A 17 12.37 8.37 -8.67
N THR A 18 13.22 7.53 -9.27
CA THR A 18 12.75 6.36 -10.01
C THR A 18 13.65 5.14 -9.89
N ASN A 19 13.10 3.95 -10.14
CA ASN A 19 13.78 2.66 -10.11
C ASN A 19 14.36 2.35 -8.72
N LEU A 20 13.50 2.45 -7.71
CA LEU A 20 13.85 2.17 -6.31
C LEU A 20 13.21 0.88 -5.82
N TRP A 21 13.91 0.20 -4.93
CA TRP A 21 13.43 -1.02 -4.30
C TRP A 21 13.62 -0.95 -2.79
N PHE A 22 12.50 -1.00 -2.06
CA PHE A 22 12.47 -1.05 -0.61
C PHE A 22 12.13 -2.46 -0.19
N ASP A 23 13.16 -3.22 0.14
CA ASP A 23 13.05 -4.64 0.49
C ASP A 23 13.49 -4.93 1.91
N ASN A 24 12.75 -5.79 2.58
CA ASN A 24 13.14 -6.40 3.85
C ASN A 24 13.51 -5.39 4.96
N ASN A 25 12.72 -4.33 5.10
CA ASN A 25 12.86 -3.32 6.16
C ASN A 25 11.81 -3.51 7.25
N THR A 26 12.15 -3.10 8.47
CA THR A 26 11.20 -3.06 9.59
C THR A 26 10.97 -1.62 10.03
N PHE A 27 9.70 -1.20 10.03
CA PHE A 27 9.23 0.09 10.52
C PHE A 27 8.45 -0.14 11.81
N GLY A 28 8.85 0.51 12.89
CA GLY A 28 8.02 0.64 14.10
C GLY A 28 7.16 1.88 14.02
N THR A 29 7.10 2.67 15.10
CA THR A 29 6.26 3.87 15.17
C THR A 29 7.06 5.16 14.98
N GLY A 30 6.36 6.19 14.50
CA GLY A 30 6.84 7.57 14.38
C GLY A 30 5.68 8.52 14.12
N TYR A 31 5.97 9.80 13.90
CA TYR A 31 4.96 10.86 13.87
C TYR A 31 4.20 10.99 12.55
N ASP A 32 4.88 11.04 11.40
CA ASP A 32 4.23 11.08 10.07
C ASP A 32 4.38 9.76 9.30
N GLY A 33 4.50 9.80 7.97
CA GLY A 33 4.50 8.64 7.11
C GLY A 33 5.66 7.67 7.41
N ALA A 34 5.44 6.36 7.26
CA ALA A 34 6.56 5.42 7.31
C ALA A 34 7.32 5.41 5.97
N LEU A 35 6.61 5.30 4.86
CA LEU A 35 7.20 5.29 3.52
C LEU A 35 6.29 6.03 2.54
N ASP A 36 6.67 7.26 2.23
CA ASP A 36 5.94 8.15 1.33
C ASP A 36 6.58 8.18 -0.07
N ILE A 37 5.74 8.16 -1.11
CA ILE A 37 6.15 8.23 -2.52
C ILE A 37 5.30 9.29 -3.22
N LYS A 38 5.92 10.34 -3.73
CA LYS A 38 5.21 11.53 -4.23
C LYS A 38 5.99 12.26 -5.34
N ARG A 39 5.39 13.32 -5.89
CA ARG A 39 6.03 14.31 -6.77
C ARG A 39 6.68 13.70 -8.01
N GLY A 40 5.88 12.98 -8.81
CA GLY A 40 6.31 12.37 -10.07
C GLY A 40 7.27 11.18 -9.91
N SER A 41 7.46 10.67 -8.70
CA SER A 41 8.28 9.47 -8.47
C SER A 41 7.65 8.24 -9.12
N ASP A 42 8.46 7.26 -9.53
CA ASP A 42 7.98 6.24 -10.45
C ASP A 42 8.80 4.95 -10.50
N PHE A 43 8.18 3.84 -10.93
CA PHE A 43 8.84 2.52 -11.02
C PHE A 43 9.48 2.08 -9.70
N ILE A 44 8.64 1.86 -8.69
CA ILE A 44 9.10 1.52 -7.34
C ILE A 44 8.50 0.19 -6.90
N THR A 45 9.29 -0.63 -6.22
CA THR A 45 8.81 -1.84 -5.54
C THR A 45 9.01 -1.71 -4.03
N VAL A 46 7.97 -2.06 -3.29
CA VAL A 46 7.96 -2.13 -1.81
C VAL A 46 7.61 -3.57 -1.45
N SER A 47 8.61 -4.34 -1.03
CA SER A 47 8.42 -5.77 -0.78
C SER A 47 9.03 -6.28 0.51
N TRP A 48 8.40 -7.31 1.08
CA TRP A 48 8.93 -8.00 2.26
C TRP A 48 9.22 -7.08 3.45
N ASN A 49 8.57 -5.92 3.53
CA ASN A 49 8.75 -5.02 4.66
C ASN A 49 7.75 -5.36 5.76
N ARG A 50 8.09 -5.02 7.01
CA ARG A 50 7.21 -5.14 8.16
C ARG A 50 6.94 -3.77 8.75
N PHE A 51 5.66 -3.40 8.85
CA PHE A 51 5.19 -2.18 9.50
C PHE A 51 4.45 -2.56 10.79
N ASN A 52 4.91 -2.07 11.93
CA ASN A 52 4.37 -2.42 13.25
C ASN A 52 3.81 -1.17 13.94
N GLY A 53 2.48 -1.05 14.00
CA GLY A 53 1.82 -0.03 14.81
C GLY A 53 1.83 1.39 14.24
N THR A 54 2.18 1.58 12.96
CA THR A 54 2.16 2.91 12.32
C THR A 54 0.73 3.42 12.21
N ASP A 55 0.49 4.69 12.53
CA ASP A 55 -0.79 5.34 12.22
C ASP A 55 -0.88 5.59 10.71
N LYS A 56 -0.06 6.52 10.21
CA LYS A 56 0.04 6.88 8.79
C LYS A 56 1.17 6.06 8.14
N THR A 57 0.82 5.01 7.41
CA THR A 57 1.83 4.04 6.94
C THR A 57 2.50 4.45 5.62
N MET A 58 1.76 4.53 4.52
CA MET A 58 2.31 4.86 3.19
C MET A 58 1.37 5.75 2.39
N LEU A 59 1.83 6.95 2.04
CA LEU A 59 1.14 7.83 1.12
C LEU A 59 1.75 7.74 -0.28
N LEU A 60 0.91 7.48 -1.29
CA LEU A 60 1.29 7.49 -2.71
C LEU A 60 0.56 8.63 -3.41
N GLY A 61 1.28 9.74 -3.64
CA GLY A 61 0.71 11.02 -4.09
C GLY A 61 0.17 11.85 -2.93
N HIS A 62 0.76 13.03 -2.71
CA HIS A 62 0.61 13.78 -1.46
C HIS A 62 -0.56 14.78 -1.41
N SER A 63 -1.01 15.28 -2.55
CA SER A 63 -1.95 16.40 -2.64
C SER A 63 -2.88 16.22 -3.82
N ASP A 64 -4.17 16.52 -3.62
CA ASP A 64 -5.22 16.47 -4.65
C ASP A 64 -4.95 17.50 -5.78
N ASP A 65 -4.19 18.56 -5.48
CA ASP A 65 -3.83 19.60 -6.46
C ASP A 65 -2.55 19.27 -7.26
N ASN A 66 -1.90 18.12 -7.00
CA ASN A 66 -0.63 17.76 -7.65
C ASN A 66 -0.80 16.85 -8.89
N GLY A 67 -2.03 16.71 -9.40
CA GLY A 67 -2.31 15.87 -10.56
C GLY A 67 -1.49 16.23 -11.81
N GLY A 68 -1.15 17.51 -11.99
CA GLY A 68 -0.30 17.97 -13.11
C GLY A 68 1.11 17.37 -13.14
N GLN A 69 1.62 16.92 -11.98
CA GLN A 69 2.91 16.24 -11.87
C GLN A 69 2.76 14.72 -11.71
N ASP A 70 1.74 14.25 -11.00
CA ASP A 70 1.63 12.84 -10.60
C ASP A 70 0.88 11.96 -11.63
N ILE A 71 0.02 12.53 -12.48
CA ILE A 71 -0.68 11.78 -13.53
C ILE A 71 0.35 11.27 -14.57
N GLY A 72 0.32 9.96 -14.83
CA GLY A 72 1.27 9.28 -15.70
C GLY A 72 2.49 8.70 -14.98
N HIS A 73 2.61 8.97 -13.68
CA HIS A 73 3.67 8.47 -12.80
C HIS A 73 3.10 7.54 -11.71
N LEU A 74 3.84 7.40 -10.59
CA LEU A 74 3.43 6.65 -9.40
C LEU A 74 3.15 5.16 -9.68
N ARG A 75 3.90 4.54 -10.61
CA ARG A 75 3.83 3.09 -10.87
C ARG A 75 4.57 2.36 -9.76
N VAL A 76 3.81 1.95 -8.74
CA VAL A 76 4.35 1.27 -7.57
C VAL A 76 3.73 -0.12 -7.41
N THR A 77 4.57 -1.05 -6.98
CA THR A 77 4.16 -2.42 -6.63
C THR A 77 4.43 -2.68 -5.15
N TYR A 78 3.40 -3.09 -4.41
CA TYR A 78 3.48 -3.45 -3.00
C TYR A 78 3.20 -4.94 -2.87
N HIS A 79 4.18 -5.73 -2.42
CA HIS A 79 3.94 -7.16 -2.22
C HIS A 79 4.65 -7.82 -1.07
N HIS A 80 4.01 -8.83 -0.48
CA HIS A 80 4.59 -9.62 0.61
C HIS A 80 5.02 -8.76 1.82
N ASN A 81 4.43 -7.56 1.98
CA ASN A 81 4.63 -6.75 3.17
C ASN A 81 3.70 -7.24 4.29
N TRP A 82 4.14 -7.06 5.53
CA TRP A 82 3.33 -7.29 6.72
C TRP A 82 2.92 -5.96 7.33
N PHE A 83 1.61 -5.67 7.30
CA PHE A 83 0.99 -4.56 8.01
C PHE A 83 0.39 -5.08 9.32
N ASN A 84 1.09 -4.84 10.43
CA ASN A 84 0.79 -5.42 11.73
C ASN A 84 0.35 -4.35 12.72
N GLY A 85 -0.95 -4.28 13.03
CA GLY A 85 -1.48 -3.30 13.96
C GLY A 85 -1.42 -1.86 13.44
N THR A 86 -1.32 -1.67 12.12
CA THR A 86 -1.28 -0.32 11.52
C THR A 86 -2.67 0.28 11.46
N ASN A 87 -2.80 1.60 11.55
CA ASN A 87 -4.11 2.24 11.53
C ASN A 87 -4.64 2.46 10.11
N GLN A 88 -3.85 3.10 9.24
CA GLN A 88 -4.31 3.53 7.91
C GLN A 88 -3.19 3.61 6.87
N ARG A 89 -3.61 3.83 5.61
CA ARG A 89 -2.74 4.12 4.46
C ARG A 89 -1.80 2.98 4.12
N THR A 90 -2.32 1.80 3.79
CA THR A 90 -1.50 0.61 3.45
C THR A 90 -1.74 0.07 2.03
N PRO A 91 -1.59 0.87 0.96
CA PRO A 91 -1.31 2.32 0.89
C PRO A 91 -2.58 3.19 0.75
N ARG A 92 -2.46 4.52 0.93
CA ARG A 92 -3.41 5.50 0.37
C ARG A 92 -2.87 6.03 -0.95
N VAL A 93 -3.63 5.92 -2.03
CA VAL A 93 -3.19 6.15 -3.40
C VAL A 93 -3.96 7.28 -4.08
N ARG A 94 -3.23 8.17 -4.75
CA ARG A 94 -3.73 9.19 -5.68
C ARG A 94 -3.11 9.04 -7.07
N PHE A 95 -3.86 9.39 -8.11
CA PHE A 95 -3.48 9.54 -9.54
C PHE A 95 -2.87 8.35 -10.27
N GLY A 96 -2.09 7.48 -9.61
CA GLY A 96 -1.40 6.35 -10.22
C GLY A 96 -2.37 5.46 -10.99
N SER A 97 -2.10 5.23 -12.28
CA SER A 97 -3.08 4.61 -13.19
C SER A 97 -3.39 3.14 -12.84
N THR A 98 -2.36 2.39 -12.42
CA THR A 98 -2.46 1.01 -11.94
C THR A 98 -1.34 0.77 -10.92
N VAL A 99 -1.69 0.87 -9.64
CA VAL A 99 -0.85 0.51 -8.50
C VAL A 99 -1.18 -0.92 -8.12
N HIS A 100 -0.16 -1.77 -8.01
CA HIS A 100 -0.36 -3.20 -7.80
C HIS A 100 -0.08 -3.56 -6.35
N VAL A 101 -1.11 -4.01 -5.64
CA VAL A 101 -1.05 -4.34 -4.22
C VAL A 101 -1.44 -5.80 -4.07
N TYR A 102 -0.45 -6.67 -3.97
CA TYR A 102 -0.69 -8.12 -3.97
C TYR A 102 0.05 -8.89 -2.89
N ASN A 103 -0.56 -9.97 -2.40
CA ASN A 103 0.04 -10.88 -1.44
C ASN A 103 0.63 -10.23 -0.19
N ASN A 104 0.08 -9.10 0.24
CA ASN A 104 0.43 -8.50 1.52
C ASN A 104 -0.41 -9.15 2.62
N TYR A 105 0.13 -9.18 3.84
CA TYR A 105 -0.56 -9.65 5.03
C TYR A 105 -0.97 -8.45 5.89
N TYR A 106 -2.27 -8.27 6.04
CA TYR A 106 -2.89 -7.26 6.88
C TYR A 106 -3.41 -7.93 8.15
N SER A 107 -2.96 -7.48 9.32
CA SER A 107 -3.41 -8.02 10.60
C SER A 107 -3.71 -6.92 11.60
N ASN A 108 -4.94 -6.88 12.11
CA ASN A 108 -5.42 -5.92 13.11
C ASN A 108 -5.34 -4.46 12.60
N ILE A 109 -6.01 -4.18 11.48
CA ILE A 109 -5.98 -2.85 10.86
C ILE A 109 -7.09 -1.98 11.43
N GLY A 110 -6.74 -0.82 11.97
CA GLY A 110 -7.64 0.01 12.78
C GLY A 110 -8.65 0.85 11.98
N SER A 111 -8.24 1.56 10.94
CA SER A 111 -9.15 2.42 10.16
C SER A 111 -9.43 1.80 8.80
N TYR A 112 -8.42 1.71 7.93
CA TYR A 112 -8.54 1.06 6.63
C TYR A 112 -7.22 0.51 6.12
N CYS A 113 -7.29 -0.51 5.28
CA CYS A 113 -6.13 -1.06 4.59
C CYS A 113 -5.73 -0.12 3.43
N VAL A 114 -6.29 -0.37 2.24
CA VAL A 114 -6.00 0.40 1.02
C VAL A 114 -7.03 1.51 0.88
N ALA A 115 -6.57 2.73 0.59
CA ALA A 115 -7.44 3.81 0.12
C ALA A 115 -7.12 4.18 -1.33
N THR A 116 -8.15 4.40 -2.14
CA THR A 116 -8.01 4.89 -3.52
C THR A 116 -8.75 6.22 -3.69
N THR A 117 -8.02 7.22 -4.17
CA THR A 117 -8.46 8.60 -4.29
C THR A 117 -8.00 9.21 -5.62
N GLU A 118 -8.56 10.35 -6.02
CA GLU A 118 -8.12 11.14 -7.16
C GLU A 118 -7.93 10.32 -8.45
N ASN A 119 -8.95 9.51 -8.78
CA ASN A 119 -8.97 8.62 -9.95
C ASN A 119 -7.78 7.62 -10.05
N ALA A 120 -7.04 7.39 -8.96
CA ALA A 120 -6.07 6.31 -8.87
C ALA A 120 -6.71 4.98 -9.27
N GLY A 121 -5.96 4.08 -9.92
CA GLY A 121 -6.38 2.71 -10.15
C GLY A 121 -5.54 1.77 -9.29
N VAL A 122 -6.18 0.94 -8.47
CA VAL A 122 -5.49 -0.06 -7.65
C VAL A 122 -5.92 -1.48 -8.05
N LEU A 123 -4.95 -2.35 -8.33
CA LEU A 123 -5.16 -3.77 -8.45
C LEU A 123 -4.86 -4.42 -7.09
N PHE A 124 -5.90 -4.77 -6.34
CA PHE A 124 -5.80 -5.29 -4.97
C PHE A 124 -6.09 -6.79 -4.96
N GLU A 125 -5.04 -7.62 -5.07
CA GLU A 125 -5.20 -9.03 -5.35
C GLU A 125 -4.39 -10.01 -4.50
N GLY A 126 -4.99 -11.14 -4.14
CA GLY A 126 -4.24 -12.21 -3.47
C GLY A 126 -3.80 -11.89 -2.04
N ASN A 127 -4.28 -10.80 -1.44
CA ASN A 127 -3.88 -10.39 -0.10
C ASN A 127 -4.57 -11.23 0.98
N TYR A 128 -3.94 -11.34 2.15
CA TYR A 128 -4.52 -11.95 3.34
C TYR A 128 -4.89 -10.85 4.32
N LEU A 129 -6.18 -10.74 4.66
CA LEU A 129 -6.69 -9.74 5.59
C LEU A 129 -7.30 -10.41 6.81
N GLU A 130 -6.83 -10.02 7.99
CA GLU A 130 -7.26 -10.54 9.28
C GLU A 130 -7.56 -9.42 10.26
N ASN A 131 -8.80 -9.37 10.76
CA ASN A 131 -9.25 -8.35 11.71
C ASN A 131 -8.96 -6.93 11.19
N ALA A 132 -9.39 -6.63 9.98
CA ALA A 132 -9.30 -5.30 9.40
C ALA A 132 -10.68 -4.64 9.39
N ASP A 133 -10.76 -3.44 9.97
CA ASP A 133 -12.02 -2.69 10.11
C ASP A 133 -12.60 -2.30 8.74
N ASP A 134 -11.76 -1.77 7.85
CA ASP A 134 -12.08 -1.53 6.44
C ASP A 134 -10.96 -2.08 5.53
N ALA A 135 -11.34 -2.96 4.60
CA ALA A 135 -10.40 -3.54 3.64
C ALA A 135 -10.07 -2.57 2.49
N VAL A 136 -11.05 -1.80 2.03
CA VAL A 136 -10.92 -0.92 0.86
C VAL A 136 -11.74 0.34 1.08
N HIS A 137 -11.03 1.45 1.22
CA HIS A 137 -11.59 2.78 1.35
C HIS A 137 -11.59 3.50 -0.01
N ILE A 138 -12.72 4.07 -0.42
CA ILE A 138 -12.87 4.74 -1.72
C ILE A 138 -13.22 6.20 -1.45
N GLY A 139 -12.35 7.11 -1.88
CA GLY A 139 -12.35 8.48 -1.35
C GLY A 139 -11.57 8.57 -0.03
N GLU A 140 -11.36 9.78 0.48
CA GLU A 140 -10.88 10.04 1.85
C GLU A 140 -10.93 11.55 2.13
N GLY A 141 -11.71 11.97 3.12
CA GLY A 141 -11.93 13.38 3.41
C GLY A 141 -12.57 14.11 2.22
N SER A 142 -11.90 15.15 1.72
CA SER A 142 -12.33 15.90 0.52
C SER A 142 -11.80 15.31 -0.79
N SER A 143 -10.92 14.30 -0.73
CA SER A 143 -10.34 13.72 -1.94
C SER A 143 -11.38 12.89 -2.70
N ASP A 144 -11.46 13.11 -4.00
CA ASP A 144 -12.41 12.43 -4.88
C ASP A 144 -12.14 10.91 -4.92
N PRO A 145 -13.16 10.09 -5.23
CA PRO A 145 -12.99 8.65 -5.36
C PRO A 145 -11.94 8.22 -6.39
N GLY A 146 -11.25 7.11 -6.11
CA GLY A 146 -10.48 6.37 -7.10
C GLY A 146 -11.21 5.13 -7.64
N ARG A 147 -10.45 4.27 -8.32
CA ARG A 147 -10.85 3.00 -8.92
C ARG A 147 -10.03 1.87 -8.28
N ILE A 148 -10.67 0.73 -8.06
CA ILE A 148 -10.03 -0.43 -7.47
C ILE A 148 -10.66 -1.72 -7.99
N LEU A 149 -9.81 -2.68 -8.33
CA LEU A 149 -10.23 -4.05 -8.64
C LEU A 149 -9.71 -4.97 -7.52
N SER A 150 -10.63 -5.43 -6.68
CA SER A 150 -10.36 -6.39 -5.61
C SER A 150 -10.64 -7.81 -6.10
N ARG A 151 -9.65 -8.71 -6.02
CA ARG A 151 -9.85 -10.12 -6.42
C ARG A 151 -9.01 -11.10 -5.63
N ASN A 152 -9.52 -12.31 -5.43
CA ASN A 152 -8.77 -13.42 -4.84
C ASN A 152 -8.14 -13.11 -3.46
N ASN A 153 -8.75 -12.24 -2.64
CA ASN A 153 -8.24 -11.94 -1.30
C ASN A 153 -8.77 -13.00 -0.30
N TYR A 154 -7.92 -13.40 0.66
CA TYR A 154 -8.30 -14.29 1.75
C TYR A 154 -8.68 -13.47 2.99
N LEU A 155 -9.87 -13.72 3.54
CA LEU A 155 -10.46 -12.88 4.58
C LEU A 155 -10.69 -13.68 5.86
N VAL A 156 -10.31 -13.10 7.00
CA VAL A 156 -10.58 -13.62 8.34
C VAL A 156 -11.09 -12.46 9.19
N ASN A 157 -12.37 -12.48 9.59
CA ASN A 157 -12.98 -11.39 10.35
C ASN A 157 -12.80 -9.99 9.70
N THR A 158 -12.85 -9.95 8.37
CA THR A 158 -12.73 -8.72 7.57
C THR A 158 -13.86 -8.70 6.55
N GLY A 159 -14.47 -7.53 6.36
CA GLY A 159 -15.49 -7.32 5.33
C GLY A 159 -14.99 -7.60 3.91
N THR A 160 -15.90 -7.88 2.98
CA THR A 160 -15.51 -8.09 1.58
C THR A 160 -14.98 -6.79 0.99
N PRO A 161 -13.74 -6.75 0.45
CA PRO A 161 -13.19 -5.54 -0.15
C PRO A 161 -13.97 -5.14 -1.40
N ALA A 162 -14.32 -3.85 -1.49
CA ALA A 162 -15.06 -3.31 -2.61
C ALA A 162 -14.24 -3.30 -3.91
N SER A 163 -14.94 -3.22 -5.04
CA SER A 163 -14.37 -2.84 -6.33
C SER A 163 -15.15 -1.66 -6.90
N SER A 164 -14.47 -0.75 -7.59
CA SER A 164 -15.07 0.42 -8.21
C SER A 164 -14.33 0.81 -9.48
N GLY A 165 -15.08 1.13 -10.53
CA GLY A 165 -14.53 1.44 -11.84
C GLY A 165 -13.78 0.27 -12.49
N SER A 166 -12.92 0.58 -13.45
CA SER A 166 -12.09 -0.40 -14.16
C SER A 166 -10.62 -0.11 -13.92
N VAL A 167 -9.82 -1.13 -13.59
CA VAL A 167 -8.36 -1.00 -13.41
C VAL A 167 -7.67 -1.92 -14.42
N SER A 168 -6.68 -1.38 -15.12
CA SER A 168 -5.91 -2.14 -16.11
C SER A 168 -5.05 -3.22 -15.44
N GLY A 169 -4.65 -4.22 -16.21
CA GLY A 169 -3.61 -5.17 -15.77
C GLY A 169 -2.24 -4.51 -15.71
N VAL A 170 -1.29 -5.21 -15.08
CA VAL A 170 0.11 -4.79 -15.02
C VAL A 170 0.91 -5.29 -16.23
N PRO A 171 1.94 -4.56 -16.71
CA PRO A 171 2.68 -4.89 -17.93
C PRO A 171 3.83 -5.89 -17.72
N TYR A 172 3.87 -6.60 -16.59
CA TYR A 172 4.96 -7.50 -16.21
C TYR A 172 4.42 -8.86 -15.74
N GLY A 173 5.25 -9.89 -15.84
CA GLY A 173 4.94 -11.22 -15.30
C GLY A 173 5.12 -11.27 -13.79
N TYR A 174 4.24 -11.99 -13.10
CA TYR A 174 4.30 -12.22 -11.66
C TYR A 174 3.60 -13.53 -11.31
N SER A 175 3.75 -13.99 -10.08
CA SER A 175 3.04 -15.16 -9.56
C SER A 175 2.51 -14.85 -8.17
N LEU A 176 1.30 -15.33 -7.90
CA LEU A 176 0.68 -15.21 -6.59
C LEU A 176 1.04 -16.44 -5.77
N THR A 177 1.65 -16.23 -4.60
CA THR A 177 1.46 -17.14 -3.44
C THR A 177 -0.03 -17.33 -3.22
N THR A 178 -0.46 -18.56 -2.92
CA THR A 178 -1.86 -18.84 -2.59
C THR A 178 -2.31 -17.91 -1.46
N PRO A 179 -3.45 -17.20 -1.60
CA PRO A 179 -3.85 -16.16 -0.64
C PRO A 179 -3.90 -16.67 0.81
N SER A 180 -4.37 -17.90 1.05
CA SER A 180 -4.41 -18.51 2.38
C SER A 180 -3.03 -18.83 2.99
N GLN A 181 -1.98 -18.88 2.17
CA GLN A 181 -0.59 -19.14 2.59
C GLN A 181 0.21 -17.83 2.78
N VAL A 182 -0.32 -16.68 2.37
CA VAL A 182 0.39 -15.39 2.47
C VAL A 182 0.79 -15.10 3.92
N LYS A 183 -0.08 -15.35 4.91
CA LYS A 183 0.26 -15.16 6.34
C LYS A 183 1.51 -15.92 6.77
N SER A 184 1.62 -17.21 6.43
CA SER A 184 2.77 -18.01 6.85
C SER A 184 4.05 -17.61 6.11
N VAL A 185 3.94 -17.31 4.82
CA VAL A 185 5.06 -16.88 3.99
C VAL A 185 5.59 -15.51 4.44
N VAL A 186 4.70 -14.54 4.63
CA VAL A 186 5.08 -13.17 5.00
C VAL A 186 5.64 -13.11 6.42
N THR A 187 5.03 -13.78 7.40
CA THR A 187 5.55 -13.73 8.79
C THR A 187 6.90 -14.43 8.95
N ALA A 188 7.27 -15.35 8.06
CA ALA A 188 8.55 -16.03 8.06
C ALA A 188 9.70 -15.21 7.46
N SER A 189 9.43 -14.16 6.67
CA SER A 189 10.46 -13.50 5.85
C SER A 189 10.39 -11.98 5.81
N ALA A 190 9.28 -11.36 6.19
CA ALA A 190 9.15 -9.92 6.11
C ALA A 190 9.82 -9.19 7.28
N GLY A 191 10.64 -8.21 6.93
CA GLY A 191 11.29 -7.27 7.83
C GLY A 191 12.69 -7.69 8.27
N ALA A 192 13.55 -6.69 8.44
CA ALA A 192 14.89 -6.88 8.98
C ALA A 192 14.85 -7.43 10.42
N SER A 193 15.69 -8.44 10.64
CA SER A 193 16.06 -9.09 11.92
C SER A 193 16.94 -8.25 12.81
#